data_AF-A0A450X6D3-F1
#
_entry.id   AF-A0A450X6D3-F1
#
_cell.length_a   1.000
_cell.length_b   1.000
_cell.length_c   1.000
_cell.angle_alpha   90.00
_cell.angle_beta   90.00
_cell.angle_gamma   90.00
#
_symmetry.space_group_name_H-M   'P 1'
#
loop_
_entity.id
_entity.type
_entity.pdbx_description
1 polymer ?
#
loop_
_entity_poly.entity_id
_entity_poly.type
_entity_poly.pdbx_seq_one_letter_code
_entity_poly.pdbx_strand_id
1 'polypeptide(L)'
;MYCIGIDREWMCGSCPHLFFIQNGIRYERELLAHCENTIGEDHFIVPKGVNSVIIAEIEDETTEIESIKIDGRLYLNNLILRKSEYIEIPVSDSSEITLIGRYVPNAAVDRNHPKGIKRNEIIGQFMFSQSNWPNENTHGTPALTRLHS
;
A
#
# COMPACT_ATOMS: atom_id res chain seq x y z
N MET A 1 4.00 24.86 15.89
CA MET A 1 3.65 25.50 14.61
C MET A 1 2.48 24.71 14.06
N TYR A 2 1.29 25.30 14.09
CA TYR A 2 0.04 24.66 13.67
C TYR A 2 -0.08 24.81 12.15
N CYS A 3 -0.40 23.73 11.45
CA CYS A 3 -0.88 23.80 10.08
C CYS A 3 -2.31 23.24 10.06
N ILE A 4 -3.29 24.12 10.29
CA ILE A 4 -4.67 23.94 9.85
C ILE A 4 -4.78 24.84 8.61
N GLY A 5 -4.84 24.23 7.44
CA GLY A 5 -4.97 24.91 6.16
C GLY A 5 -5.34 23.87 5.11
N ILE A 6 -6.51 24.06 4.50
CA ILE A 6 -6.99 23.29 3.36
C ILE A 6 -6.02 23.55 2.21
N ASP A 7 -5.03 22.68 2.05
CA ASP A 7 -4.17 22.72 0.88
C ASP A 7 -3.92 21.31 0.37
N ARG A 8 -4.05 21.20 -0.95
CA ARG A 8 -3.93 19.96 -1.72
C ARG A 8 -2.45 19.64 -1.90
N GLU A 9 -1.73 19.49 -0.78
CA GLU A 9 -0.34 19.01 -0.77
C GLU A 9 -0.32 17.49 -1.00
N TRP A 10 -0.84 17.09 -2.16
CA TRP A 10 -0.66 15.78 -2.75
C TRP A 10 0.73 15.79 -3.40
N MET A 11 1.75 15.85 -2.56
CA MET A 11 3.13 15.67 -2.99
C MET A 11 3.38 14.17 -3.13
N CYS A 12 3.71 13.78 -4.36
CA CYS A 12 4.17 12.46 -4.79
C CYS A 12 5.23 11.89 -3.83
N GLY A 13 5.07 10.62 -3.42
CA GLY A 13 6.00 9.90 -2.54
C GLY A 13 5.31 9.34 -1.30
N SER A 14 4.31 8.49 -1.46
CA SER A 14 3.69 7.85 -0.30
C SER A 14 3.21 6.47 -0.70
N CYS A 15 4.14 5.55 -0.82
CA CYS A 15 3.85 4.13 -0.97
C CYS A 15 4.36 3.39 0.28
N PRO A 16 3.72 2.27 0.67
CA PRO A 16 2.74 1.50 -0.10
C PRO A 16 1.28 1.95 0.09
N HIS A 17 0.38 1.50 -0.79
CA HIS A 17 -1.06 1.79 -0.76
C HIS A 17 -1.84 0.75 0.04
N LEU A 18 -2.80 1.20 0.84
CA LEU A 18 -3.72 0.36 1.61
C LEU A 18 -5.09 0.27 0.92
N PHE A 19 -5.59 -0.96 0.81
CA PHE A 19 -6.94 -1.27 0.39
C PHE A 19 -7.61 -2.23 1.38
N PHE A 20 -8.92 -2.13 1.50
CA PHE A 20 -9.76 -3.08 2.23
C PHE A 20 -10.61 -3.90 1.27
N ILE A 21 -10.77 -5.18 1.58
CA ILE A 21 -11.64 -6.12 0.87
C ILE A 21 -12.81 -6.48 1.77
N GLN A 22 -14.02 -6.13 1.31
CA GLN A 22 -15.29 -6.53 1.92
C GLN A 22 -16.14 -7.26 0.86
N ASN A 23 -17.05 -6.53 0.21
CA ASN A 23 -17.85 -6.96 -0.95
C ASN A 23 -17.26 -6.48 -2.28
N GLY A 24 -15.98 -6.13 -2.26
CA GLY A 24 -15.25 -5.43 -3.31
C GLY A 24 -14.02 -4.76 -2.71
N ILE A 25 -13.13 -4.30 -3.58
CA ILE A 25 -11.93 -3.57 -3.17
C ILE A 25 -12.26 -2.10 -2.94
N ARG A 26 -11.73 -1.52 -1.86
CA ARG A 26 -11.84 -0.09 -1.55
C ARG A 26 -10.47 0.45 -1.18
N TYR A 27 -10.06 1.53 -1.82
CA TYR A 27 -8.85 2.26 -1.46
C TYR A 27 -9.07 3.07 -0.18
N GLU A 28 -8.10 3.03 0.73
CA GLU A 28 -8.18 3.76 2.01
C GLU A 28 -7.25 4.95 2.03
N ARG A 29 -5.94 4.69 2.00
CA ARG A 29 -4.87 5.68 2.14
C ARG A 29 -3.52 5.07 1.77
N GLU A 30 -2.50 5.89 1.81
CA GLU A 30 -1.11 5.49 1.78
C GLU A 30 -0.62 5.14 3.19
N LEU A 31 0.28 4.18 3.25
CA LEU A 31 1.03 3.78 4.44
C LEU A 31 2.46 4.29 4.32
N LEU A 32 3.12 4.52 5.46
CA LEU A 32 4.54 4.92 5.48
C LEU A 32 4.84 6.19 4.68
N ALA A 33 3.86 7.07 4.48
CA ALA A 33 3.97 8.29 3.66
C ALA A 33 5.10 9.24 4.10
N HIS A 34 5.52 9.16 5.36
CA HIS A 34 6.59 9.97 5.95
C HIS A 34 7.92 9.22 6.07
N CYS A 35 8.04 8.04 5.47
CA CYS A 35 9.15 7.11 5.64
C CYS A 35 9.97 6.94 4.35
N GLU A 36 10.21 8.05 3.63
CA GLU A 36 11.12 8.06 2.48
C GLU A 36 12.55 7.77 2.96
N ASN A 37 13.17 6.69 2.46
CA ASN A 37 14.53 6.26 2.79
C ASN A 37 14.82 5.99 4.29
N THR A 38 13.82 6.13 5.17
CA THR A 38 13.96 6.07 6.63
C THR A 38 12.93 5.11 7.18
N ILE A 39 13.36 4.19 8.05
CA ILE A 39 12.45 3.24 8.70
C ILE A 39 11.52 4.02 9.63
N GLY A 40 10.22 3.78 9.48
CA GLY A 40 9.20 4.27 10.38
C GLY A 40 8.10 3.24 10.60
N GLU A 41 7.07 3.69 11.31
CA GLU A 41 5.95 2.86 11.74
C GLU A 41 4.64 3.55 11.34
N ASP A 42 3.69 2.74 10.89
CA ASP A 42 2.32 3.15 10.61
C ASP A 42 1.36 2.12 11.18
N HIS A 43 0.18 2.56 11.64
CA HIS A 43 -0.82 1.69 12.22
C HIS A 43 -2.23 2.04 11.74
N PHE A 44 -3.09 1.03 11.70
CA PHE A 44 -4.50 1.21 11.39
C PHE A 44 -5.35 0.11 12.02
N ILE A 45 -6.62 0.45 12.26
CA ILE A 45 -7.61 -0.49 12.78
C ILE A 45 -8.48 -0.94 11.62
N VAL A 46 -8.67 -2.26 11.50
CA VAL A 46 -9.52 -2.89 10.50
C VAL A 46 -10.99 -2.62 10.84
N PRO A 47 -11.77 -1.93 9.98
CA PRO A 47 -13.20 -1.74 10.20
C PRO A 47 -13.98 -3.07 10.16
N LYS A 48 -15.17 -3.08 10.73
CA LYS A 48 -16.06 -4.25 10.69
C LYS A 48 -16.43 -4.63 9.25
N GLY A 49 -16.49 -5.93 8.98
CA GLY A 49 -16.84 -6.51 7.69
C GLY A 49 -15.71 -6.52 6.66
N VAL A 50 -14.47 -6.14 7.05
CA VAL A 50 -13.27 -6.35 6.24
C VAL A 50 -12.74 -7.75 6.45
N ASN A 51 -12.60 -8.49 5.34
CA ASN A 51 -12.15 -9.88 5.35
C ASN A 51 -10.64 -9.96 5.11
N SER A 52 -10.11 -9.05 4.28
CA SER A 52 -8.68 -8.93 4.02
C SER A 52 -8.29 -7.49 3.75
N VAL A 53 -7.01 -7.19 3.99
CA VAL A 53 -6.38 -5.93 3.61
C VAL A 53 -5.31 -6.19 2.57
N ILE A 54 -5.18 -5.29 1.61
CA ILE A 54 -4.12 -5.35 0.60
C ILE A 54 -3.18 -4.18 0.83
N ILE A 55 -1.89 -4.49 0.90
CA ILE A 55 -0.80 -3.51 0.88
C ILE A 55 -0.08 -3.68 -0.45
N ALA A 56 -0.10 -2.64 -1.29
CA ALA A 56 0.42 -2.70 -2.65
C ALA A 56 1.42 -1.59 -2.93
N GLU A 57 2.51 -1.95 -3.58
CA GLU A 57 3.40 -1.01 -4.26
C GLU A 57 2.94 -0.91 -5.72
N ILE A 58 2.50 0.27 -6.14
CA ILE A 58 1.91 0.48 -7.47
C ILE A 58 2.75 1.45 -8.29
N GLU A 59 3.50 2.33 -7.63
CA GLU A 59 4.34 3.32 -8.27
C GLU A 59 5.74 2.73 -8.55
N ASP A 60 6.61 3.52 -9.18
CA ASP A 60 7.97 3.07 -9.48
C ASP A 60 8.89 3.27 -8.27
N GLU A 61 8.54 2.58 -7.19
CA GLU A 61 9.22 2.60 -5.90
C GLU A 61 9.46 1.17 -5.42
N THR A 62 10.33 1.03 -4.43
CA THR A 62 10.53 -0.22 -3.70
C THR A 62 10.16 0.03 -2.24
N THR A 63 9.15 -0.69 -1.74
CA THR A 63 8.78 -0.68 -0.33
C THR A 63 9.45 -1.86 0.38
N GLU A 64 10.27 -1.55 1.39
CA GLU A 64 10.90 -2.50 2.28
C GLU A 64 10.11 -2.58 3.58
N ILE A 65 9.42 -3.69 3.79
CA ILE A 65 8.65 -3.98 4.99
C ILE A 65 9.50 -4.83 5.93
N GLU A 66 9.92 -4.23 7.04
CA GLU A 66 10.65 -4.95 8.08
C GLU A 66 9.73 -5.90 8.83
N SER A 67 8.54 -5.43 9.21
CA SER A 67 7.56 -6.30 9.86
C SER A 67 6.13 -5.81 9.70
N ILE A 68 5.22 -6.79 9.69
CA ILE A 68 3.78 -6.60 9.83
C ILE A 68 3.35 -7.34 11.08
N LYS A 69 2.64 -6.64 11.96
CA LYS A 69 2.04 -7.22 13.18
C LYS A 69 0.53 -7.08 13.11
N ILE A 70 -0.16 -8.11 13.60
CA ILE A 70 -1.62 -8.13 13.78
C ILE A 70 -1.89 -8.33 15.26
N ASP A 71 -2.59 -7.38 15.88
CA ASP A 71 -2.88 -7.37 17.32
C ASP A 71 -1.60 -7.57 18.16
N GLY A 72 -0.53 -6.88 17.76
CA GLY A 72 0.80 -6.95 18.38
C GLY A 72 1.61 -8.21 18.09
N ARG A 73 1.05 -9.23 17.42
CA ARG A 73 1.75 -10.47 17.06
C ARG A 73 2.39 -10.37 15.69
N LEU A 74 3.64 -10.81 15.56
CA LEU A 74 4.33 -10.84 14.27
C LEU A 74 3.56 -11.76 13.30
N TYR A 75 3.16 -11.19 12.16
CA TYR A 75 2.52 -11.91 11.06
C TYR A 75 3.53 -12.23 9.96
N LEU A 76 4.32 -11.23 9.55
CA LEU A 76 5.34 -11.36 8.51
C LEU A 76 6.50 -10.42 8.80
N ASN A 77 7.70 -10.77 8.34
CA ASN A 77 8.86 -9.89 8.33
C ASN A 77 9.63 -9.99 7.02
N ASN A 78 10.49 -8.99 6.77
CA ASN A 78 11.45 -8.96 5.67
C ASN A 78 10.80 -9.15 4.28
N LEU A 79 9.73 -8.41 4.02
CA LEU A 79 9.04 -8.42 2.74
C LEU A 79 9.47 -7.21 1.91
N ILE A 80 9.76 -7.44 0.63
CA ILE A 80 10.02 -6.36 -0.33
C ILE A 80 8.87 -6.35 -1.35
N LEU A 81 8.19 -5.21 -1.45
CA LEU A 81 7.23 -4.93 -2.52
C LEU A 81 7.90 -4.03 -3.55
N ARG A 82 7.86 -4.45 -4.81
CA ARG A 82 8.24 -3.62 -5.96
C ARG A 82 6.99 -3.17 -6.68
N LYS A 83 7.16 -2.27 -7.66
CA LYS A 83 6.10 -1.85 -8.56
C LYS A 83 5.19 -3.00 -8.99
N SER A 84 3.89 -2.78 -8.89
CA SER A 84 2.85 -3.73 -9.24
C SER A 84 2.87 -5.00 -8.37
N GLU A 85 3.38 -4.94 -7.16
CA GLU A 85 3.37 -6.07 -6.23
C GLU A 85 2.58 -5.75 -4.99
N TYR A 86 1.97 -6.77 -4.41
CA TYR A 86 1.13 -6.61 -3.26
C TYR A 86 1.20 -7.81 -2.34
N ILE A 87 0.78 -7.58 -1.10
CA ILE A 87 0.44 -8.63 -0.16
C ILE A 87 -1.01 -8.46 0.25
N GLU A 88 -1.74 -9.57 0.26
CA GLU A 88 -3.06 -9.66 0.87
C GLU A 88 -2.93 -10.35 2.23
N ILE A 89 -3.54 -9.75 3.24
CA ILE A 89 -3.48 -10.18 4.62
C ILE A 89 -4.91 -10.45 5.08
N PRO A 90 -5.28 -11.69 5.42
CA PRO A 90 -6.58 -11.97 6.03
C PRO A 90 -6.62 -11.35 7.43
N VAL A 91 -7.71 -10.68 7.74
CA VAL A 91 -7.88 -9.95 9.00
C VAL A 91 -9.23 -10.26 9.65
N SER A 92 -9.33 -9.97 10.94
CA SER A 92 -10.60 -10.01 11.66
C SER A 92 -11.09 -8.59 11.94
N ASP A 93 -12.39 -8.47 12.21
CA ASP A 93 -13.00 -7.22 12.64
C ASP A 93 -12.24 -6.59 13.81
N SER A 94 -11.95 -5.30 13.70
CA SER A 94 -11.28 -4.51 14.73
C SER A 94 -9.84 -4.92 15.05
N SER A 95 -9.21 -5.79 14.25
CA SER A 95 -7.79 -6.08 14.37
C SER A 95 -6.96 -4.82 14.15
N GLU A 96 -5.93 -4.64 14.97
CA GLU A 96 -4.93 -3.59 14.80
C GLU A 96 -3.77 -4.12 13.96
N ILE A 97 -3.45 -3.42 12.88
CA ILE A 97 -2.31 -3.72 12.03
C ILE A 97 -1.23 -2.68 12.28
N THR A 98 -0.02 -3.13 12.60
CA THR A 98 1.19 -2.30 12.67
C THR A 98 2.11 -2.69 11.53
N LEU A 99 2.52 -1.71 10.73
CA LEU A 99 3.48 -1.85 9.65
C LEU A 99 4.76 -1.08 10.00
N ILE A 100 5.91 -1.75 9.93
CA ILE A 100 7.22 -1.13 10.12
C ILE A 100 8.01 -1.32 8.82
N GLY A 101 8.55 -0.23 8.29
CA GLY A 101 9.27 -0.26 7.03
C GLY A 101 9.62 1.11 6.50
N ARG A 102 10.03 1.14 5.24
CA ARG A 102 10.35 2.35 4.48
C ARG A 102 10.06 2.14 3.00
N TYR A 103 9.97 3.22 2.25
CA TYR A 103 9.96 3.16 0.80
C TYR A 103 11.16 3.90 0.21
N VAL A 104 11.61 3.43 -0.96
CA VAL A 104 12.77 3.94 -1.68
C VAL A 104 12.35 4.19 -3.14
N PRO A 105 12.28 5.46 -3.59
CA PRO A 105 11.98 5.77 -4.98
C PRO A 105 13.05 5.23 -5.94
N ASN A 106 12.65 4.58 -7.04
CA ASN A 106 13.62 4.02 -8.02
C ASN A 106 14.17 5.08 -8.99
N ALA A 107 13.51 6.23 -9.12
CA ALA A 107 13.93 7.34 -9.97
C ALA A 107 13.88 8.67 -9.20
N ALA A 108 14.69 9.66 -9.63
CA ALA A 108 14.59 11.01 -9.12
C ALA A 108 13.18 11.55 -9.40
N VAL A 109 12.37 11.68 -8.35
CA VAL A 109 10.97 12.10 -8.44
C VAL A 109 10.92 13.46 -9.12
N ASP A 110 10.42 13.53 -10.36
CA ASP A 110 10.10 14.82 -10.96
C ASP A 110 8.87 15.40 -10.22
N ARG A 111 9.14 16.29 -9.27
CA ARG A 111 8.15 16.91 -8.36
C ARG A 111 7.32 18.02 -9.04
N ASN A 112 7.57 18.32 -10.32
CA ASN A 112 7.02 19.51 -10.99
C ASN A 112 5.77 19.27 -11.85
N HIS A 113 5.21 18.06 -11.91
CA HIS A 113 3.97 17.80 -12.67
C HIS A 113 2.75 17.61 -11.76
N PRO A 114 1.58 18.20 -12.09
CA PRO A 114 0.33 17.89 -11.40
C PRO A 114 -0.08 16.43 -11.67
N LYS A 115 0.14 15.56 -10.67
CA LYS A 115 0.00 14.08 -10.78
C LYS A 115 -1.31 13.50 -10.27
N GLY A 116 -2.22 14.31 -9.70
CA GLY A 116 -3.44 13.81 -9.04
C GLY A 116 -4.36 12.98 -9.96
N ILE A 117 -4.49 13.37 -11.23
CA ILE A 117 -5.30 12.61 -12.22
C ILE A 117 -4.65 11.24 -12.50
N LYS A 118 -3.32 11.22 -12.69
CA LYS A 118 -2.55 10.01 -12.96
C LYS A 118 -2.58 9.02 -11.78
N ARG A 119 -2.60 9.53 -10.54
CA ARG A 119 -2.76 8.69 -9.34
C ARG A 119 -4.12 8.01 -9.29
N ASN A 120 -5.20 8.77 -9.45
CA ASN A 120 -6.55 8.20 -9.42
C ASN A 120 -6.75 7.18 -10.55
N GLU A 121 -6.11 7.40 -11.69
CA GLU A 121 -6.07 6.45 -12.80
C GLU A 121 -5.35 5.15 -12.40
N ILE A 122 -4.15 5.23 -11.82
CA ILE A 122 -3.36 4.06 -11.39
C ILE A 122 -4.07 3.25 -10.30
N ILE A 123 -4.63 3.93 -9.28
CA ILE A 123 -5.43 3.29 -8.22
C ILE A 123 -6.67 2.62 -8.84
N GLY A 124 -7.38 3.33 -9.72
CA GLY A 124 -8.55 2.82 -10.41
C GLY A 124 -8.24 1.59 -11.26
N GLN A 125 -7.12 1.59 -11.98
CA GLN A 125 -6.63 0.45 -12.76
C GLN A 125 -6.32 -0.75 -11.86
N PHE A 126 -5.66 -0.54 -10.72
CA PHE A 126 -5.41 -1.60 -9.75
C PHE A 126 -6.73 -2.20 -9.23
N MET A 127 -7.66 -1.35 -8.78
CA MET A 127 -8.97 -1.79 -8.27
C MET A 127 -9.78 -2.56 -9.33
N PHE A 128 -9.78 -2.07 -10.58
CA PHE A 128 -10.43 -2.74 -11.70
C PHE A 128 -9.82 -4.10 -12.00
N SER A 129 -8.49 -4.22 -11.95
CA SER A 129 -7.79 -5.49 -12.19
C SER A 129 -8.11 -6.55 -11.13
N GLN A 130 -8.20 -6.15 -9.85
CA GLN A 130 -8.56 -7.05 -8.75
C GLN A 130 -10.03 -7.47 -8.80
N SER A 131 -10.93 -6.63 -9.33
CA SER A 131 -12.37 -6.90 -9.36
C SER A 131 -12.82 -7.81 -10.52
N ASN A 132 -12.04 -7.93 -11.61
CA ASN A 132 -12.45 -8.61 -12.86
C ASN A 132 -11.74 -9.95 -13.13
N TRP A 133 -11.26 -10.65 -12.10
CA TRP A 133 -10.67 -11.98 -12.26
C TRP A 133 -11.75 -13.00 -12.71
N PRO A 134 -11.67 -13.67 -13.90
CA PRO A 134 -10.48 -14.12 -14.62
C PRO A 134 -10.45 -13.69 -16.11
N ASN A 135 -9.40 -13.01 -16.56
CA ASN A 135 -8.88 -13.12 -17.94
C ASN A 135 -7.59 -12.30 -18.11
N GLU A 136 -6.71 -12.85 -18.93
CA GLU A 136 -5.30 -12.50 -19.15
C GLU A 136 -5.03 -11.03 -19.50
N ASN A 137 -4.29 -10.32 -18.62
CA ASN A 137 -3.01 -9.63 -18.90
C ASN A 137 -2.67 -8.65 -17.75
N THR A 138 -1.76 -9.13 -16.89
CA THR A 138 -0.85 -8.45 -15.93
C THR A 138 -1.09 -6.99 -15.53
N HIS A 139 -1.28 -6.72 -14.23
CA HIS A 139 -0.75 -5.51 -13.55
C HIS A 139 -0.41 -5.69 -12.05
N GLY A 140 -0.54 -6.89 -11.47
CA GLY A 140 -0.29 -7.16 -10.05
C GLY A 140 0.26 -8.56 -9.80
N THR A 141 1.34 -8.72 -9.01
CA THR A 141 1.86 -10.03 -8.59
C THR A 141 1.87 -10.15 -7.06
N PRO A 142 1.29 -11.22 -6.47
CA PRO A 142 1.43 -11.49 -5.04
C PRO A 142 2.91 -11.65 -4.67
N ALA A 143 3.38 -10.86 -3.72
CA ALA A 143 4.80 -10.87 -3.36
C ALA A 143 5.26 -12.22 -2.78
N LEU A 144 4.34 -12.96 -2.15
CA LEU A 144 4.60 -14.30 -1.59
C LEU A 144 4.97 -15.37 -2.64
N THR A 145 4.66 -15.16 -3.93
CA THR A 145 5.02 -16.11 -5.00
C THR A 145 6.54 -16.26 -5.19
N ARG A 146 7.35 -15.28 -4.74
CA ARG A 146 8.82 -15.30 -4.83
C ARG A 146 9.53 -15.99 -3.66
N LEU A 147 8.81 -16.34 -2.58
CA LEU A 147 9.41 -17.07 -1.46
C LEU A 147 9.57 -18.58 -1.72
N HIS A 148 9.07 -19.07 -2.86
CA HIS A 148 9.09 -20.48 -3.27
C HIS A 148 9.85 -20.75 -4.58
N SER A 149 10.67 -19.81 -5.06
CA SER A 149 11.51 -19.97 -6.26
C SER A 149 12.98 -20.13 -5.93
#